data_AF-A0A067NDY6-F1
#
_entry.id   AF-A0A067NDY6-F1
#
_cell.length_a   1.000
_cell.length_b   1.000
_cell.length_c   1.000
_cell.angle_alpha   90.00
_cell.angle_beta   90.00
_cell.angle_gamma   90.00
#
_symmetry.space_group_name_H-M   'P 1'
#
loop_
_entity.id
_entity.type
_entity.pdbx_description
1 polymer ?
#
loop_
_entity_poly.entity_id
_entity_poly.type
_entity_poly.pdbx_seq_one_letter_code
_entity_poly.pdbx_strand_id
1 'polypeptide(L)'
;VDRCRLQVDVVLEANDGSLYGAHARNVEAFSASLLPLDRDPSSLVKLTEDAEVVSLLCRFAHHRHQPDISSLPWETFCRLSTAVEKYKVYNAMAMCKLKMEYVP
;
A
#
# COMPACT_ATOMS: atom_id res chain seq x y z
N VAL A 1 11.67 2.39 7.80
CA VAL A 1 11.11 3.76 7.92
C VAL A 1 11.82 4.46 9.06
N ASP A 2 12.65 5.47 8.77
CA ASP A 2 13.48 6.10 9.80
C ASP A 2 12.66 7.10 10.64
N ARG A 3 12.63 6.84 11.96
CA ARG A 3 12.06 7.69 13.02
C ARG A 3 10.54 7.86 13.04
N CYS A 4 9.76 6.89 12.56
CA CYS A 4 8.33 6.84 12.94
C CYS A 4 8.21 6.39 14.41
N ARG A 5 7.34 7.06 15.20
CA ARG A 5 7.10 6.72 16.63
C ARG A 5 5.77 6.01 16.86
N LEU A 6 4.95 5.85 15.82
CA LEU A 6 3.71 5.11 15.93
C LEU A 6 4.03 3.62 16.10
N GLN A 7 3.26 2.95 16.94
CA GLN A 7 3.38 1.51 17.12
C GLN A 7 3.04 0.80 15.81
N VAL A 8 3.86 -0.19 15.44
CA VAL A 8 3.51 -1.15 14.40
C VAL A 8 2.54 -2.16 15.01
N ASP A 9 1.31 -2.18 14.52
CA ASP A 9 0.17 -2.95 15.04
C ASP A 9 -0.56 -3.72 13.92
N VAL A 10 0.08 -3.84 12.75
CA VAL A 10 -0.30 -4.76 11.69
C VAL A 10 0.94 -5.18 10.91
N VAL A 11 0.95 -6.44 10.47
CA VAL A 11 1.96 -6.96 9.55
C VAL A 11 1.26 -7.41 8.28
N LEU A 12 1.72 -6.89 7.14
CA LEU A 12 1.30 -7.31 5.81
C LEU A 12 2.35 -8.27 5.24
N GLU A 13 1.93 -9.42 4.76
CA GLU A 13 2.77 -10.42 4.09
C GLU A 13 2.53 -10.33 2.58
N ALA A 14 3.60 -10.11 1.81
CA ALA A 14 3.57 -10.21 0.36
C ALA A 14 3.56 -11.67 -0.11
N ASN A 15 3.25 -11.91 -1.38
CA ASN A 15 3.15 -13.27 -1.92
C ASN A 15 4.45 -14.08 -1.89
N ASP A 16 5.60 -13.42 -1.76
CA ASP A 16 6.93 -14.03 -1.64
C ASP A 16 7.37 -14.27 -0.18
N GLY A 17 6.47 -14.00 0.79
CA GLY A 17 6.72 -14.13 2.22
C GLY A 17 7.39 -12.92 2.87
N SER A 18 7.67 -11.85 2.10
CA SER A 18 8.23 -10.61 2.66
C SER A 18 7.23 -9.94 3.60
N LEU A 19 7.73 -9.49 4.77
CA LEU A 19 6.90 -8.91 5.83
C LEU A 19 7.07 -7.39 5.93
N TYR A 20 5.94 -6.69 6.06
CA TYR A 20 5.88 -5.24 6.16
C TYR A 20 5.07 -4.82 7.37
N GLY A 21 5.73 -4.17 8.32
CA GLY A 21 5.06 -3.53 9.46
C GLY A 21 4.39 -2.22 9.05
N ALA A 22 3.13 -2.04 9.43
CA ALA A 22 2.39 -0.80 9.20
C ALA A 22 1.59 -0.38 10.44
N HIS A 23 0.88 0.75 10.32
CA HIS A 23 0.00 1.30 11.34
C HIS A 23 -1.44 1.12 10.88
N ALA A 24 -2.19 0.25 11.53
CA ALA A 24 -3.54 -0.15 11.16
C ALA A 24 -4.44 1.06 10.94
N ARG A 25 -4.43 1.98 11.91
CA ARG A 25 -5.21 3.22 11.84
C ARG A 25 -4.90 4.07 10.60
N ASN A 26 -3.64 4.10 10.16
CA ASN A 26 -3.32 4.86 8.96
C ASN A 26 -3.75 4.09 7.71
N VAL A 27 -3.57 2.76 7.68
CA VAL A 27 -4.05 1.93 6.58
C VAL A 27 -5.56 2.08 6.41
N GLU A 28 -6.34 2.06 7.48
CA GLU A 28 -7.80 2.28 7.47
C GLU A 28 -8.19 3.70 7.05
N ALA A 29 -7.35 4.70 7.36
CA ALA A 29 -7.59 6.08 6.94
C ALA A 29 -7.40 6.30 5.43
N PHE A 30 -6.50 5.54 4.80
CA PHE A 30 -6.16 5.71 3.38
C PHE A 30 -6.74 4.61 2.47
N SER A 31 -7.22 3.51 3.04
CA SER A 31 -7.75 2.36 2.31
C SER A 31 -9.03 1.81 2.94
N ALA A 32 -9.97 1.36 2.12
CA ALA A 32 -11.22 0.78 2.61
C ALA A 32 -11.23 -0.75 2.65
N SER A 33 -10.24 -1.42 2.04
CA SER A 33 -10.28 -2.89 1.90
C SER A 33 -8.92 -3.57 2.03
N LEU A 34 -7.85 -2.84 2.39
CA LEU A 34 -6.53 -3.45 2.59
C LEU A 34 -6.49 -4.30 3.87
N LEU A 35 -7.21 -3.90 4.91
CA LEU A 35 -7.35 -4.66 6.15
C LEU A 35 -8.72 -5.36 6.21
N PRO A 36 -8.78 -6.61 6.70
CA PRO A 36 -10.05 -7.26 7.04
C PRO A 36 -10.81 -6.50 8.13
N LEU A 37 -12.15 -6.43 8.02
CA LEU A 37 -13.01 -5.76 9.01
C LEU A 37 -12.93 -6.41 10.39
N ASP A 38 -12.91 -7.76 10.43
CA ASP A 38 -12.90 -8.54 11.67
C ASP A 38 -11.48 -8.93 12.09
N ARG A 39 -10.48 -8.10 11.78
CA ARG A 39 -9.09 -8.45 12.07
C ARG A 39 -8.84 -8.54 13.57
N ASP A 40 -8.12 -9.59 13.95
CA ASP A 40 -7.38 -9.57 15.21
C ASP A 40 -6.24 -8.54 15.07
N PRO A 41 -6.03 -7.62 16.02
CA PRO A 41 -4.90 -6.70 16.03
C PRO A 41 -3.54 -7.37 15.81
N SER A 42 -3.40 -8.64 16.19
CA SER A 42 -2.18 -9.44 16.04
C SER A 42 -2.11 -10.27 14.76
N SER A 43 -3.16 -10.25 13.92
CA SER A 43 -3.22 -11.08 12.72
C SER A 43 -2.32 -10.58 11.59
N LEU A 44 -1.64 -11.55 10.98
CA LEU A 44 -0.89 -11.38 9.74
C LEU A 44 -1.87 -11.27 8.57
N VAL A 45 -1.78 -10.19 7.80
CA VAL A 45 -2.63 -9.99 6.62
C VAL A 45 -1.85 -10.41 5.37
N LYS A 46 -2.29 -11.50 4.74
CA LYS A 46 -1.67 -12.01 3.52
C LYS A 46 -2.24 -11.32 2.28
N LEU A 47 -1.35 -10.78 1.45
CA LEU A 47 -1.68 -10.10 0.21
C LEU A 47 -1.25 -10.97 -0.98
N THR A 48 -1.89 -10.77 -2.13
CA THR A 48 -1.53 -11.52 -3.36
C THR A 48 -0.43 -10.83 -4.16
N GLU A 49 -0.15 -9.59 -3.80
CA GLU A 49 0.82 -8.68 -4.38
C GLU A 49 2.23 -9.02 -3.90
N ASP A 50 3.22 -8.78 -4.75
CA ASP A 50 4.63 -8.94 -4.41
C ASP A 50 5.16 -7.83 -3.49
N ALA A 51 6.37 -8.07 -2.99
CA ALA A 51 7.08 -7.18 -2.09
C ALA A 51 7.12 -5.71 -2.54
N GLU A 52 7.34 -5.45 -3.83
CA GLU A 52 7.47 -4.09 -4.34
C GLU A 52 6.13 -3.33 -4.22
N VAL A 53 5.03 -3.97 -4.61
CA VAL A 53 3.69 -3.39 -4.52
C VAL A 53 3.24 -3.23 -3.07
N VAL A 54 3.45 -4.24 -2.21
CA VAL A 54 3.09 -4.15 -0.79
C VAL A 54 3.86 -3.02 -0.08
N SER A 55 5.14 -2.85 -0.40
CA SER A 55 5.95 -1.73 0.09
C SER A 55 5.37 -0.38 -0.33
N LEU A 56 4.94 -0.24 -1.59
CA LEU A 56 4.30 0.98 -2.09
C LEU A 56 2.96 1.25 -1.38
N LEU A 57 2.11 0.24 -1.22
CA LEU A 57 0.84 0.36 -0.48
C LEU A 57 1.08 0.84 0.96
N CYS A 58 2.07 0.28 1.66
CA CYS A 58 2.46 0.72 3.01
C CYS A 58 2.92 2.18 3.02
N ARG A 59 3.68 2.61 2.01
CA ARG A 59 4.15 4.00 1.89
C ARG A 59 3.00 4.98 1.62
N PHE A 60 2.02 4.59 0.80
CA PHE A 60 0.81 5.40 0.55
C PHE A 60 -0.05 5.58 1.80
N ALA A 61 -0.06 4.58 2.68
CA ALA A 61 -0.76 4.60 3.96
C ALA A 61 0.06 5.22 5.11
N HIS A 62 1.27 5.72 4.86
CA HIS A 62 2.10 6.31 5.92
C HIS A 62 2.01 7.84 5.88
N HIS A 63 1.99 8.50 7.05
CA HIS A 63 2.06 9.97 7.18
C HIS A 63 3.46 10.53 6.82
N ARG A 64 3.86 10.39 5.56
CA ARG A 64 5.09 10.94 4.98
C ARG A 64 4.76 11.44 3.56
N HIS A 65 5.77 12.00 2.90
CA HIS A 65 5.67 12.27 1.47
C HIS A 65 5.26 10.99 0.74
N GLN A 66 4.25 11.13 -0.11
CA GLN A 66 3.74 10.06 -0.93
C GLN A 66 4.86 9.54 -1.85
N PRO A 67 4.90 8.23 -2.14
CA PRO A 67 5.90 7.69 -3.04
C PRO A 67 5.77 8.33 -4.42
N ASP A 68 6.91 8.65 -5.03
CA ASP A 68 6.94 9.06 -6.43
C ASP A 68 6.65 7.85 -7.32
N ILE A 69 5.55 7.92 -8.06
CA ILE A 69 5.15 6.88 -9.02
C ILE A 69 5.48 7.25 -10.47
N SER A 70 5.96 8.48 -10.71
CA SER A 70 6.26 8.97 -12.05
C SER A 70 7.38 8.16 -12.72
N SER A 71 8.39 7.77 -11.93
CA SER A 71 9.56 7.01 -12.38
C SER A 71 9.43 5.49 -12.27
N LEU A 72 8.27 4.96 -11.87
CA LEU A 72 8.10 3.51 -11.76
C LEU A 72 8.17 2.84 -13.13
N PRO A 73 8.84 1.67 -13.25
CA PRO A 73 8.72 0.82 -14.43
C PRO A 73 7.25 0.55 -14.73
N TRP A 74 6.90 0.52 -16.02
CA TRP A 74 5.51 0.35 -16.46
C TRP A 74 4.85 -0.90 -15.85
N GLU A 75 5.57 -2.01 -15.80
CA GLU A 75 5.09 -3.26 -15.22
C GLU A 75 4.76 -3.12 -13.73
N THR A 76 5.66 -2.52 -12.94
CA THR A 76 5.42 -2.22 -11.52
C THR A 76 4.22 -1.27 -11.36
N PHE A 77 4.11 -0.25 -12.22
CA PHE A 77 2.99 0.67 -12.21
C PHE A 77 1.65 -0.02 -12.47
N CYS A 78 1.57 -0.94 -13.43
CA CYS A 78 0.36 -1.70 -13.72
C CYS A 78 -0.05 -2.63 -12.56
N ARG A 79 0.93 -3.27 -11.90
CA ARG A 79 0.67 -4.08 -10.70
C ARG A 79 0.17 -3.21 -9.55
N LEU A 80 0.80 -2.05 -9.33
CA LEU A 80 0.36 -1.08 -8.32
C LEU A 80 -1.06 -0.55 -8.62
N SER A 81 -1.34 -0.12 -9.86
CA SER A 81 -2.63 0.47 -10.23
C SER A 81 -3.78 -0.52 -10.00
N THR A 82 -3.55 -1.81 -10.29
CA THR A 82 -4.50 -2.88 -9.98
C THR A 82 -4.72 -3.03 -8.48
N ALA A 83 -3.64 -3.05 -7.69
CA ALA A 83 -3.72 -3.23 -6.25
C ALA A 83 -4.40 -2.05 -5.53
N VAL A 84 -4.12 -0.81 -5.94
CA VAL A 84 -4.72 0.38 -5.30
C VAL A 84 -6.23 0.45 -5.54
N GLU A 85 -6.71 0.00 -6.69
CA GLU A 85 -8.15 -0.13 -6.97
C GLU A 85 -8.77 -1.26 -6.14
N LYS A 86 -8.14 -2.44 -6.13
CA LYS A 86 -8.58 -3.61 -5.34
C LYS A 86 -8.77 -3.27 -3.86
N TYR A 87 -7.82 -2.53 -3.29
CA TYR A 87 -7.81 -2.18 -1.87
C TYR A 87 -8.42 -0.81 -1.55
N LYS A 88 -8.87 -0.10 -2.59
CA LYS A 88 -9.44 1.26 -2.50
C LYS A 88 -8.51 2.22 -1.77
N VAL A 89 -7.24 2.26 -2.16
CA VAL A 89 -6.24 3.20 -1.63
C VAL A 89 -6.45 4.56 -2.29
N TYR A 90 -7.38 5.34 -1.76
CA TYR A 90 -8.01 6.47 -2.46
C TYR A 90 -7.05 7.53 -2.98
N ASN A 91 -6.03 7.87 -2.18
CA ASN A 91 -4.99 8.82 -2.58
C ASN A 91 -4.15 8.27 -3.76
N ALA A 92 -3.78 6.99 -3.70
CA ALA A 92 -2.98 6.35 -4.73
C ALA A 92 -3.78 6.16 -6.04
N MET A 93 -5.08 5.84 -5.95
CA MET A 93 -5.98 5.73 -7.11
C MET A 93 -5.97 7.03 -7.94
N ALA A 94 -6.10 8.18 -7.28
CA ALA A 94 -6.05 9.48 -7.97
C ALA A 94 -4.70 9.71 -8.67
N MET A 95 -3.59 9.37 -8.01
CA MET A 95 -2.25 9.48 -8.59
C MET A 95 -2.04 8.54 -9.78
N CYS A 96 -2.51 7.29 -9.68
CA CYS A 96 -2.45 6.32 -10.77
C CYS A 96 -3.29 6.76 -11.98
N LYS A 97 -4.48 7.32 -11.75
CA LYS A 97 -5.31 7.88 -12.81
C LYS A 97 -4.60 9.02 -13.54
N LEU A 98 -4.04 9.98 -12.80
CA LEU A 98 -3.27 11.08 -13.40
C LEU A 98 -2.11 10.54 -14.22
N LYS A 99 -1.30 9.62 -13.67
CA LYS A 99 -0.18 9.04 -14.42
C LYS A 99 -0.65 8.34 -15.70
N MET A 100 -1.78 7.62 -15.68
CA MET A 100 -2.36 6.98 -16.87
C MET A 100 -2.79 7.98 -17.94
N GLU A 101 -3.37 9.12 -17.55
CA GLU A 101 -3.81 10.16 -18.50
C GLU A 101 -2.64 10.90 -19.17
N TYR A 102 -1.49 10.97 -18.49
CA TYR A 102 -0.27 11.64 -18.99
C TYR A 102 0.80 10.66 -19.48
N VAL A 103 0.48 9.40 -19.78
CA VAL A 103 1.39 8.50 -20.50
C VAL A 103 1.40 8.93 -21.97
N PRO A 104 2.54 9.42 -22.52
CA PRO A 104 2.65 9.69 -23.96
C PRO A 104 2.57 8.40 -24.79
#